data_AF-A0A2U3CF11-F1
#
_entry.id   AF-A0A2U3CF11-F1
#
_cell.length_a   1.000
_cell.length_b   1.000
_cell.length_c   1.000
_cell.angle_alpha   90.00
_cell.angle_beta   90.00
_cell.angle_gamma   90.00
#
_symmetry.space_group_name_H-M   'P 1'
#
loop_
_entity.id
_entity.type
_entity.pdbx_description
1 polymer ?
#
loop_
_entity_poly.entity_id
_entity_poly.type
_entity_poly.pdbx_seq_one_letter_code
_entity_poly.pdbx_strand_id
1 'polypeptide(L)' 'MPTLMGICKDYCGTCPTFKENNLRGTKPHALFCARGKSAIPEDKLVDKGCNCFDCPIYVKNELEGGWFCFHGMEGKK' A
#
# COMPACT_ATOMS: atom_id res chain seq x y z
N MET A 1 -7.15 -11.36 -17.88
CA MET A 1 -6.81 -9.99 -17.46
C MET A 1 -6.67 -9.98 -15.94
N PRO A 2 -5.48 -9.76 -15.36
CA PRO A 2 -5.36 -9.62 -13.91
C PRO A 2 -6.16 -8.40 -13.47
N THR A 3 -7.02 -8.57 -12.48
CA THR A 3 -7.80 -7.47 -11.91
C THR A 3 -6.87 -6.52 -11.14
N LEU A 4 -7.21 -5.23 -11.06
CA LEU A 4 -6.47 -4.23 -10.28
C LEU A 4 -6.14 -4.71 -8.85
N MET A 5 -7.07 -5.49 -8.28
CA MET A 5 -6.95 -6.13 -6.97
C MET A 5 -5.85 -7.20 -6.88
N GLY A 6 -5.57 -7.92 -7.97
CA GLY A 6 -4.52 -8.94 -8.03
C GLY A 6 -3.13 -8.31 -7.94
N ILE A 7 -2.88 -7.30 -8.77
CA ILE A 7 -1.61 -6.55 -8.78
C ILE A 7 -1.32 -5.95 -7.40
N CYS A 8 -2.30 -5.30 -6.78
CA CYS A 8 -2.14 -4.78 -5.42
C CYS A 8 -1.82 -5.89 -4.42
N LYS A 9 -2.44 -7.07 -4.51
CA LYS A 9 -2.15 -8.19 -3.60
C LYS A 9 -0.78 -8.79 -3.82
N ASP A 10 -0.29 -8.87 -5.05
CA ASP A 10 1.03 -9.43 -5.36
C ASP A 10 2.15 -8.45 -4.94
N TYR A 11 1.99 -7.16 -5.22
CA TYR A 11 2.98 -6.14 -4.82
C TYR A 11 2.87 -5.77 -3.35
N CYS A 12 1.69 -5.37 -2.85
CA CYS A 12 1.55 -5.06 -1.43
C CYS A 12 1.75 -6.31 -0.57
N GLY A 13 1.36 -7.51 -1.02
CA GLY A 13 1.59 -8.75 -0.26
C GLY A 13 3.07 -9.11 -0.08
N THR A 14 3.93 -8.68 -0.99
CA THR A 14 5.39 -8.85 -0.89
C THR A 14 6.08 -7.68 -0.16
N CYS A 15 5.35 -6.60 0.12
CA CYS A 15 5.86 -5.46 0.87
C CYS A 15 6.17 -5.86 2.32
N PRO A 16 7.39 -5.62 2.83
CA PRO A 16 7.76 -5.98 4.20
C PRO A 16 6.94 -5.21 5.23
N THR A 17 6.69 -3.92 5.01
CA THR A 17 5.76 -3.12 5.83
C THR A 17 4.36 -3.75 5.87
N PHE A 18 3.83 -4.18 4.73
CA PHE A 18 2.48 -4.72 4.68
C PHE A 18 2.34 -6.04 5.45
N LYS A 19 3.36 -6.90 5.32
CA LYS A 19 3.43 -8.19 6.00
C LYS A 19 3.59 -8.03 7.51
N GLU A 20 4.51 -7.17 7.94
CA GLU A 20 4.78 -6.92 9.36
C GLU A 20 3.56 -6.35 10.08
N ASN A 21 2.84 -5.44 9.41
CA ASN A 21 1.65 -4.79 9.97
C ASN A 21 0.34 -5.59 9.74
N ASN A 22 0.44 -6.81 9.21
CA ASN A 22 -0.69 -7.71 8.95
C ASN A 22 -1.86 -7.04 8.20
N LEU A 23 -1.52 -6.14 7.28
CA LEU A 23 -2.47 -5.29 6.55
C LEU A 23 -3.38 -6.07 5.60
N ARG A 24 -3.09 -7.36 5.37
CA ARG A 24 -3.93 -8.28 4.60
C ARG A 24 -5.31 -8.48 5.22
N GLY A 25 -5.43 -8.41 6.54
CA GLY A 25 -6.72 -8.51 7.25
C GLY A 25 -7.48 -7.18 7.33
N THR A 26 -6.79 -6.07 7.12
CA THR A 26 -7.32 -4.73 7.39
C THR A 26 -7.77 -4.06 6.12
N LYS A 27 -9.01 -3.56 6.06
CA LYS A 27 -9.49 -2.78 4.92
C LYS A 27 -8.59 -1.55 4.71
N PRO A 28 -8.23 -1.19 3.45
CA PRO A 28 -8.67 -1.75 2.15
C PRO A 28 -7.88 -2.97 1.62
N HIS A 29 -7.21 -3.75 2.46
CA HIS A 29 -6.45 -4.98 2.19
C HIS A 29 -5.22 -4.85 1.28
N ALA A 30 -5.22 -4.01 0.25
CA ALA A 30 -4.08 -3.83 -0.65
C ALA A 30 -4.19 -2.55 -1.51
N LEU A 31 -5.38 -1.97 -1.63
CA LEU A 31 -5.67 -0.79 -2.46
C LEU A 31 -5.48 0.53 -1.69
N PHE A 32 -4.40 0.67 -0.90
CA PHE A 32 -4.22 1.89 -0.09
C PHE A 32 -4.02 3.15 -0.93
N CYS A 33 -3.40 3.01 -2.10
CA CYS A 33 -3.18 4.10 -3.05
C CYS A 33 -4.46 4.69 -3.66
N ALA A 34 -5.56 3.94 -3.68
CA ALA A 34 -6.83 4.37 -4.27
C ALA A 34 -7.97 4.49 -3.26
N ARG A 35 -7.89 3.76 -2.12
CA ARG A 35 -8.93 3.75 -1.09
C ARG A 35 -8.52 4.45 0.21
N GLY A 36 -7.28 4.92 0.32
CA GLY A 36 -6.78 5.60 1.50
C GLY A 36 -6.00 4.70 2.45
N LYS A 37 -5.50 5.31 3.54
CA LYS A 37 -4.61 4.66 4.51
C LYS A 37 -5.26 3.49 5.22
N SER A 38 -4.43 2.64 5.83
CA SER A 38 -4.95 1.53 6.62
C SER A 38 -5.74 2.03 7.82
N ALA A 39 -6.70 1.22 8.29
CA ALA A 39 -7.39 1.50 9.55
C ALA A 39 -6.51 1.31 10.79
N ILE A 40 -5.24 0.89 10.62
CA ILE A 40 -4.28 0.78 11.71
C ILE A 40 -3.73 2.19 11.99
N PRO A 41 -3.71 2.64 13.25
CA PRO A 41 -3.13 3.93 13.60
C PRO A 41 -1.62 3.95 13.29
N GLU A 42 -1.11 5.10 12.84
CA GLU A 42 0.25 5.25 12.33
C GLU A 42 1.33 4.94 13.38
N ASP A 43 1.03 5.19 14.66
CA ASP A 43 1.88 4.81 15.82
C ASP A 43 2.06 3.30 16.00
N LYS A 44 1.17 2.48 15.42
CA LYS A 44 1.27 1.02 15.44
C LYS A 44 1.82 0.44 14.15
N LEU A 45 1.97 1.26 13.11
CA LEU A 45 2.53 0.83 11.85
C LEU A 45 4.05 0.89 11.92
N VAL A 46 4.70 -0.24 11.66
CA VAL A 46 6.16 -0.33 11.61
C VAL A 46 6.61 -0.22 10.16
N ASP A 47 7.41 0.80 9.87
CA ASP A 47 8.05 0.94 8.56
C ASP A 47 9.21 -0.05 8.45
N LYS A 48 9.08 -1.02 7.54
CA LYS A 48 10.11 -2.02 7.20
C LYS A 48 10.53 -1.91 5.73
N GLY A 49 10.13 -0.85 5.03
CA GLY A 49 10.30 -0.66 3.59
C GLY A 49 9.02 -0.85 2.79
N CYS A 50 8.84 -0.08 1.70
CA CYS A 50 7.77 -0.29 0.72
C CYS A 50 8.30 -0.45 -0.70
N ASN A 51 7.75 -1.41 -1.44
CA ASN A 51 7.88 -1.59 -2.89
C ASN A 51 6.77 -0.84 -3.66
N CYS A 52 6.20 0.19 -3.04
CA CYS A 52 5.10 1.00 -3.58
C CYS A 52 5.49 1.65 -4.91
N PHE A 53 6.74 2.10 -5.04
CA PHE A 53 7.28 2.79 -6.21
C PHE A 53 7.45 1.87 -7.43
N ASP A 54 7.67 0.58 -7.20
CA ASP A 54 7.79 -0.45 -8.26
C ASP A 54 6.42 -0.98 -8.73
N CYS A 55 5.33 -0.56 -8.10
CA CYS A 55 4.00 -1.04 -8.43
C CYS A 55 3.53 -0.44 -9.77
N PRO A 56 3.08 -1.23 -10.75
CA PRO A 56 2.62 -0.70 -12.03
C PRO A 56 1.37 0.18 -11.90
N ILE A 57 0.61 0.09 -10.79
CA ILE A 57 -0.51 1.00 -10.50
C ILE A 57 0.00 2.38 -10.08
N TYR A 58 1.11 2.45 -9.35
CA TYR A 58 1.76 3.70 -8.99
C TYR A 58 2.19 4.46 -10.25
N VAL A 59 2.91 3.76 -11.15
CA VAL A 59 3.36 4.30 -12.43
C VAL A 59 2.17 4.69 -13.33
N LYS A 60 1.16 3.82 -13.44
CA LYS A 60 0.00 4.06 -14.32
C LYS A 60 -0.88 5.23 -13.89
N ASN A 61 -0.99 5.48 -12.59
CA ASN A 61 -1.79 6.59 -12.06
C ASN A 61 -0.94 7.80 -11.70
N GLU A 62 0.35 7.78 -12.07
CA GLU A 62 1.32 8.87 -11.81
C GLU A 62 1.25 9.37 -10.36
N LEU A 63 1.08 8.43 -9.44
CA LEU A 63 0.94 8.78 -8.03
C LEU A 63 2.24 9.38 -7.52
N GLU A 64 2.11 10.35 -6.63
CA GLU A 64 3.26 10.98 -5.99
C GLU A 64 3.35 10.53 -4.52
N GLY A 65 4.58 10.33 -4.06
CA GLY A 65 4.88 9.86 -2.71
C GLY A 65 4.90 8.34 -2.57
N GLY A 66 5.12 7.85 -1.34
CA GLY A 66 5.19 6.41 -1.05
C GLY A 66 4.39 6.04 0.18
N TRP A 67 4.48 4.77 0.59
CA TRP A 67 3.89 4.31 1.86
C TRP A 67 2.40 4.64 2.00
N PHE A 68 1.62 4.38 0.95
CA PHE A 68 0.16 4.60 0.94
C PHE A 68 -0.58 3.91 2.10
N CYS A 69 -0.01 2.84 2.66
CA CYS A 69 -0.56 2.21 3.86
C CYS A 69 -0.54 3.11 5.11
N PHE A 70 0.43 4.01 5.21
CA PHE A 70 0.54 5.04 6.25
C PHE A 70 -0.16 6.32 5.85
N HIS A 71 0.25 6.88 4.72
CA HIS A 71 -0.12 8.24 4.32
C HIS A 71 -1.38 8.30 3.44
N GLY A 72 -1.93 7.15 3.05
CA GLY A 72 -3.07 7.10 2.15
C GLY A 72 -2.72 7.65 0.78
N MET A 73 -3.71 8.16 0.06
CA MET A 73 -3.55 8.67 -1.31
C MET A 73 -2.65 9.91 -1.40
N GLU A 74 -2.39 10.58 -0.28
CA GLU A 74 -1.52 11.75 -0.23
C GLU A 74 -0.03 11.38 -0.34
N GLY A 75 0.31 10.12 -0.06
CA GLY A 75 1.67 9.60 -0.10
C GLY A 75 2.58 10.27 0.94
N LYS A 76 3.74 9.65 1.19
CA LYS A 76 4.83 10.29 1.94
C LYS A 76 5.39 11.43 1.08
N LYS A 77 5.07 12.67 1.42
CA LYS A 77 5.67 13.89 0.85
C LYS A 77 7.08 14.11 1.39
#